data_AF-A0A3P6RJ27-F1
#
_entry.id   AF-A0A3P6RJ27-F1
#
_cell.length_a   1.000
_cell.length_b   1.000
_cell.length_c   1.000
_cell.angle_alpha   90.00
_cell.angle_beta   90.00
_cell.angle_gamma   90.00
#
_symmetry.space_group_name_H-M   'P 1'
#
loop_
_entity.id
_entity.type
_entity.pdbx_description
1 polymer ?
#
loop_
_entity_poly.entity_id
_entity_poly.type
_entity_poly.pdbx_seq_one_letter_code
_entity_poly.pdbx_strand_id
1 'polypeptide(L)'
;MDHVFNVLEQYASNLEEEVEARMKELTEEKKKSDILLYRMLPKQVAERLKMGQPVEPETFECVTLFFSDVVSFTTLASRCTPLQVSLGCSLFTMR
;
A
#
# COMPACT_ATOMS: atom_id res chain seq x y z
N MET A 1 26.70 22.57 39.66
CA MET A 1 25.28 22.33 39.31
C MET A 1 25.11 22.37 37.79
N ASP A 2 25.80 23.30 37.12
CA ASP A 2 25.72 23.54 35.66
C ASP A 2 26.22 22.38 34.78
N HIS A 3 27.24 21.64 35.24
CA HIS A 3 27.78 20.51 34.47
C HIS A 3 26.76 19.37 34.27
N VAL A 4 25.97 19.07 35.30
CA VAL A 4 24.94 18.02 35.23
C VAL A 4 23.79 18.47 34.33
N PHE A 5 23.46 19.76 34.33
CA PHE A 5 22.42 20.34 33.49
C PHE A 5 22.78 20.27 32.00
N ASN A 6 24.02 20.64 31.64
CA ASN A 6 24.53 20.54 30.27
C ASN A 6 24.57 19.09 29.76
N VAL A 7 24.93 18.14 30.62
CA VAL A 7 24.95 16.72 30.26
C VAL A 7 23.54 16.21 29.99
N LEU A 8 22.57 16.53 30.84
CA LEU A 8 21.16 16.16 30.63
C LEU A 8 20.58 16.78 29.35
N GLU A 9 20.93 18.03 29.05
CA GLU A 9 20.51 18.72 27.82
C GLU A 9 21.11 18.08 26.57
N GLN A 10 22.39 17.68 26.60
CA GLN A 10 23.02 16.91 25.53
C GLN A 10 22.38 15.53 25.34
N TYR A 11 22.06 14.82 26.43
CA TYR A 11 21.38 13.53 26.34
C TYR A 11 19.97 13.67 25.75
N ALA A 12 19.21 14.71 26.13
CA ALA A 12 17.88 14.97 25.59
C ALA A 12 17.93 15.29 24.09
N SER A 13 18.87 16.14 23.67
CA SER A 13 19.08 16.50 22.26
C SER A 13 19.47 15.29 21.41
N ASN A 14 20.42 14.48 21.88
CA ASN A 14 20.82 13.26 21.18
C ASN A 14 19.68 12.25 21.07
N LEU A 15 18.84 12.12 22.11
CA LEU A 15 17.66 11.25 22.06
C LEU A 15 16.62 11.75 21.05
N GLU A 16 16.38 13.07 20.99
CA GLU A 16 15.48 13.66 20.00
C GLU A 16 15.97 13.39 18.58
N GLU A 17 17.27 13.57 18.31
CA GLU A 17 17.88 13.28 17.01
C GLU A 17 17.75 11.79 16.65
N GLU A 18 17.97 10.90 17.61
CA GLU A 18 17.84 9.46 17.40
C GLU A 18 16.38 9.04 17.15
N VAL A 19 15.42 9.61 17.89
CA VAL A 19 13.99 9.37 17.67
C VAL A 19 13.56 9.89 16.31
N GLU A 20 14.01 11.08 15.90
CA GLU A 20 13.68 11.67 14.61
C GLU A 20 14.23 10.83 13.45
N ALA A 21 15.49 10.39 13.55
CA ALA A 21 16.11 9.50 12.57
C ALA A 21 15.32 8.18 12.42
N ARG A 22 14.98 7.54 13.54
CA ARG A 22 14.20 6.29 13.53
C ARG A 22 12.77 6.48 13.04
N MET A 23 12.15 7.62 13.37
CA MET A 23 10.81 7.94 12.89
C MET A 23 10.81 8.19 11.38
N LYS A 24 11.85 8.83 10.84
CA LYS A 24 12.03 9.02 9.40
C LYS A 24 12.16 7.69 8.65
N GLU A 25 13.03 6.80 9.11
CA GLU A 25 13.19 5.44 8.53
C GLU A 25 11.87 4.66 8.55
N LEU A 26 11.16 4.68 9.68
CA LEU A 26 9.87 4.02 9.81
C LEU A 26 8.82 4.60 8.85
N THR A 27 8.85 5.91 8.63
CA THR A 27 7.91 6.60 7.72
C THR A 27 8.19 6.25 6.26
N GLU A 28 9.45 6.15 5.87
CA GLU A 28 9.86 5.73 4.52
C GLU A 28 9.44 4.30 4.23
N GLU A 29 9.64 3.39 5.18
CA GLU A 29 9.27 1.97 5.01
C GLU A 29 7.75 1.78 4.97
N LYS A 30 7.01 2.50 5.84
CA LYS A 30 5.54 2.55 5.76
C LYS A 30 5.06 3.07 4.41
N LYS A 31 5.70 4.11 3.86
CA LYS A 31 5.33 4.68 2.56
C LYS A 31 5.55 3.69 1.42
N LYS A 32 6.64 2.92 1.43
CA LYS A 32 6.88 1.87 0.43
C LYS A 32 5.82 0.77 0.50
N SER A 33 5.50 0.32 1.72
CA SER A 33 4.46 -0.69 1.96
C SER A 33 3.09 -0.20 1.45
N ASP A 34 2.73 1.05 1.75
CA ASP A 34 1.48 1.67 1.31
C ASP A 34 1.37 1.75 -0.21
N ILE A 35 2.43 2.18 -0.90
CA ILE A 35 2.45 2.26 -2.36
C ILE A 35 2.23 0.89 -2.99
N LEU A 36 2.85 -0.15 -2.45
CA LEU A 36 2.66 -1.51 -2.94
C LEU A 36 1.23 -2.00 -2.70
N LEU A 37 0.67 -1.73 -1.52
CA LEU A 37 -0.71 -2.08 -1.16
C LEU A 37 -1.72 -1.43 -2.13
N TYR A 38 -1.55 -0.13 -2.44
CA TYR A 38 -2.42 0.59 -3.38
C TYR A 38 -2.24 0.16 -4.85
N ARG A 39 -1.11 -0.48 -5.21
CA ARG A 39 -0.90 -1.05 -6.54
C ARG A 39 -1.57 -2.41 -6.71
N MET A 40 -1.69 -3.17 -5.62
CA MET A 40 -2.27 -4.51 -5.64
C MET A 40 -3.78 -4.51 -5.37
N LEU A 41 -4.27 -3.53 -4.59
CA LEU A 41 -5.66 -3.48 -4.14
C LEU A 41 -6.28 -2.11 -4.40
N PRO A 42 -7.59 -2.04 -4.73
CA PRO A 42 -8.31 -0.78 -4.79
C PRO A 42 -8.16 0.01 -3.48
N LYS A 43 -8.01 1.34 -3.57
CA LYS A 43 -7.79 2.21 -2.39
C LYS A 43 -8.75 1.94 -1.23
N GLN A 44 -10.03 1.73 -1.52
CA GLN A 44 -11.06 1.45 -0.50
C GLN A 44 -10.76 0.16 0.29
N VAL A 45 -10.31 -0.90 -0.39
CA VAL A 45 -9.95 -2.17 0.24
C VAL A 45 -8.65 -2.02 1.03
N ALA A 46 -7.65 -1.34 0.44
CA ALA A 46 -6.38 -1.06 1.08
C ALA A 46 -6.53 -0.24 2.38
N GLU A 47 -7.39 0.79 2.39
CA GLU A 47 -7.67 1.61 3.57
C GLU A 47 -8.35 0.81 4.69
N ARG A 48 -9.37 0.00 4.35
CA ARG A 48 -10.03 -0.89 5.33
C ARG A 48 -9.05 -1.89 5.94
N LEU A 49 -8.18 -2.50 5.12
CA LEU A 49 -7.13 -3.41 5.60
C LEU A 49 -6.10 -2.72 6.49
N LYS A 50 -5.70 -1.49 6.16
CA LYS A 50 -4.78 -0.69 7.01
C LYS A 50 -5.40 -0.34 8.36
N MET A 51 -6.72 -0.20 8.44
CA MET A 51 -7.45 0.00 9.69
C MET A 51 -7.67 -1.30 10.48
N GLY A 52 -7.20 -2.45 9.97
CA GLY A 52 -7.43 -3.76 10.58
C GLY A 52 -8.88 -4.22 10.49
N GLN A 53 -9.70 -3.58 9.64
CA GLN A 53 -11.09 -3.95 9.47
C GLN A 53 -11.22 -5.14 8.52
N PRO A 54 -12.07 -6.13 8.83
CA PRO A 54 -12.40 -7.19 7.89
C PRO A 54 -13.07 -6.59 6.65
N VAL A 55 -12.63 -7.03 5.48
CA VAL A 55 -13.26 -6.65 4.21
C VAL A 55 -14.38 -7.65 3.95
N GLU A 56 -15.60 -7.28 4.32
CA GLU A 56 -16.80 -8.05 4.01
C GLU A 56 -17.05 -8.07 2.48
N PRO A 57 -17.47 -9.20 1.90
CA PRO A 57 -17.89 -9.26 0.51
C PRO A 57 -19.07 -8.29 0.26
N GLU A 58 -18.93 -7.39 -0.72
CA GLU A 58 -20.01 -6.47 -1.07
C GLU A 58 -21.03 -7.16 -2.00
N THR A 59 -22.30 -7.19 -1.58
CA THR A 59 -23.44 -7.62 -2.41
C THR A 59 -24.11 -6.40 -3.03
N PHE A 60 -24.26 -6.41 -4.35
CA PHE A 60 -24.90 -5.33 -5.10
C PHE A 60 -26.24 -5.81 -5.63
N GLU A 61 -27.33 -5.08 -5.35
CA GLU A 61 -28.68 -5.44 -5.81
C GLU A 61 -28.82 -5.39 -7.35
N CYS A 62 -28.08 -4.49 -8.00
CA CYS A 62 -28.02 -4.37 -9.45
C CYS A 62 -26.55 -4.20 -9.88
N VAL A 63 -26.06 -5.13 -10.70
CA VAL A 63 -24.74 -5.05 -11.33
C VAL A 63 -24.88 -5.05 -12.84
N THR A 64 -24.09 -4.23 -13.53
CA THR A 64 -23.96 -4.28 -14.98
C THR A 64 -22.75 -5.15 -15.31
N LEU A 65 -22.99 -6.37 -15.78
CA LEU A 65 -21.93 -7.28 -16.21
C LEU A 65 -21.56 -6.99 -17.66
N PHE A 66 -20.32 -6.53 -17.88
CA PHE A 66 -19.78 -6.32 -19.22
C PHE A 66 -18.99 -7.56 -19.67
N PHE A 67 -19.54 -8.31 -20.63
CA PHE A 67 -18.85 -9.44 -21.25
C PHE A 67 -18.08 -8.94 -22.48
N SER A 68 -16.79 -8.67 -22.29
CA SER A 68 -15.85 -8.38 -23.37
C SER A 68 -15.03 -9.62 -23.65
N ASP A 69 -15.20 -10.22 -24.83
CA ASP A 69 -14.25 -11.21 -25.32
C ASP A 69 -13.03 -10.47 -25.87
N VAL A 70 -11.92 -10.60 -25.17
CA VAL A 70 -10.63 -10.10 -25.65
C VAL A 70 -10.10 -11.15 -26.61
N VAL A 71 -10.32 -10.93 -27.90
CA VAL A 71 -9.80 -11.79 -28.97
C VAL A 71 -8.31 -12.02 -28.74
N SER A 72 -7.91 -13.30 -28.65
CA SER A 72 -6.53 -13.73 -28.37
C SER A 72 -6.00 -13.48 -26.96
N PHE A 73 -6.85 -13.24 -25.95
CA PHE A 73 -6.41 -13.15 -24.55
C PHE A 73 -5.62 -14.38 -24.11
N THR A 74 -6.04 -15.58 -24.51
CA THR A 74 -5.32 -16.83 -24.24
C THR A 74 -3.90 -16.81 -24.81
N THR A 75 -3.71 -16.26 -26.01
CA THR A 75 -2.40 -16.12 -26.65
C THR A 75 -1.55 -15.02 -26.02
N LEU A 76 -2.17 -13.95 -25.54
CA LEU A 76 -1.47 -12.88 -24.83
C LEU A 76 -1.04 -13.36 -23.43
N ALA A 77 -1.94 -14.01 -22.70
CA ALA A 77 -1.71 -14.57 -21.38
C ALA A 77 -0.63 -15.67 -21.39
N SER A 78 -0.53 -16.47 -22.46
CA SER A 78 0.54 -17.47 -22.58
C SER A 78 1.93 -16.87 -22.80
N ARG A 79 2.01 -15.62 -23.30
CA ARG A 79 3.28 -14.91 -23.54
C ARG A 79 3.67 -13.94 -22.43
N CYS A 80 2.76 -13.67 -21.49
CA CYS A 80 2.96 -12.75 -20.38
C CYS A 80 3.28 -13.48 -19.09
N THR A 81 4.11 -12.88 -18.23
CA THR A 81 4.27 -13.37 -16.86
C THR A 81 2.98 -13.14 -16.08
N PRO A 82 2.67 -13.95 -15.05
CA PRO A 82 1.44 -13.80 -14.26
C PRO A 82 1.22 -12.38 -13.73
N LEU A 83 2.30 -11.69 -13.37
CA LEU A 83 2.27 -10.30 -12.91
C LEU A 83 1.85 -9.31 -14.02
N GLN A 84 2.28 -9.54 -15.26
CA GLN A 84 1.95 -8.69 -16.41
C GLN A 84 0.50 -8.89 -16.88
N VAL A 85 -0.03 -10.11 -16.76
CA VAL A 85 -1.45 -10.41 -17.03
C VAL A 85 -2.35 -9.68 -16.02
N SER A 86 -1.99 -9.68 -14.74
CA SER A 86 -2.73 -8.97 -13.70
C SER A 86 -2.85 -7.46 -13.98
N LEU A 87 -1.75 -6.83 -14.42
CA LEU A 87 -1.73 -5.39 -14.76
C LEU A 87 -2.59 -5.06 -15.99
N GLY A 88 -2.61 -5.94 -16.99
CA GLY A 88 -3.45 -5.79 -18.19
C GLY A 88 -4.93 -5.97 -17.90
N CYS A 89 -5.30 -6.93 -17.04
CA CYS A 89 -6.69 -7.16 -16.65
C CYS A 89 -7.28 -6.01 -15.83
N SER A 90 -6.50 -5.29 -15.02
CA SER A 90 -7.00 -4.13 -14.27
C SER A 90 -7.56 -2.99 -15.12
N LEU A 91 -7.27 -2.93 -16.43
CA LEU A 91 -7.93 -1.99 -17.36
C LEU A 91 -9.36 -2.41 -17.74
N PHE A 92 -9.70 -3.69 -17.62
CA PHE A 92 -10.99 -4.24 -18.02
C PHE A 92 -11.98 -4.40 -16.87
N THR A 93 -11.50 -4.35 -15.61
CA THR A 93 -12.38 -4.22 -14.45
C THR A 93 -12.96 -2.80 -14.44
N MET A 94 -14.11 -2.64 -15.09
CA MET A 94 -14.90 -1.41 -14.98
C MET A 94 -15.31 -1.24 -13.51
N ARG A 95 -15.09 -0.03 -12.98
CA ARG A 95 -15.45 0.35 -11.62
C ARG A 95 -16.93 0.68 -11.52
#